data_AF-A0A9P6PTB9-F1
#
_entry.id   AF-A0A9P6PTB9-F1
#
_cell.length_a   1.000
_cell.length_b   1.000
_cell.length_c   1.000
_cell.angle_alpha   90.00
_cell.angle_beta   90.00
_cell.angle_gamma   90.00
#
_symmetry.space_group_name_H-M   'P 1'
#
loop_
_entity.id
_entity.type
_entity.pdbx_description
1 polymer ?
#
loop_
_entity_poly.entity_id
_entity_poly.type
_entity_poly.pdbx_seq_one_letter_code
_entity_poly.pdbx_strand_id
1 'polypeptide(L)' 'MGRVIRNQRKGPGGIFKSHTRLRKGAAKLRSLDFAERTGYIRGIVKEVIHDP' A
#
# COMPACT_ATOMS: atom_id res chain seq x y z
N MET A 1 19.77 13.70 -31.16
CA MET A 1 19.23 13.25 -29.85
C MET A 1 17.72 13.46 -29.83
N GLY A 2 16.93 12.42 -29.54
CA GLY A 2 15.46 12.48 -29.56
C GLY A 2 14.86 13.02 -28.25
N ARG A 3 13.58 13.42 -28.30
CA ARG A 3 12.82 13.89 -27.12
C ARG A 3 12.40 12.71 -26.23
N VAL A 4 12.43 12.90 -24.90
CA VAL A 4 11.96 11.91 -23.93
C VAL A 4 10.46 11.64 -24.11
N ILE A 5 10.11 10.39 -24.37
CA ILE A 5 8.72 9.98 -24.60
C ILE A 5 7.93 9.86 -23.30
N ARG A 6 6.60 9.92 -23.38
CA ARG A 6 5.69 9.89 -22.21
C ARG A 6 5.97 8.71 -21.27
N ASN A 7 6.27 7.51 -21.81
CA ASN A 7 6.48 6.33 -20.98
C ASN A 7 7.71 6.45 -20.07
N GLN A 8 8.79 7.04 -20.59
CA GLN A 8 10.02 7.30 -19.83
C GLN A 8 9.80 8.32 -18.69
N ARG A 9 8.84 9.25 -18.84
CA ARG A 9 8.52 10.26 -17.81
C ARG A 9 7.77 9.71 -16.59
N LYS A 10 7.21 8.49 -16.67
CA LYS A 10 6.45 7.89 -15.57
C LYS A 10 7.33 7.37 -14.43
N GLY A 11 8.56 6.94 -14.72
CA GLY A 11 9.50 6.39 -13.73
C GLY A 11 10.11 7.41 -12.76
N PRO A 12 10.65 8.55 -13.23
CA PRO A 12 11.38 9.51 -12.37
C PRO A 12 10.55 10.24 -11.30
N GLY A 13 9.25 9.99 -11.19
CA GLY A 13 8.42 10.61 -10.15
C GLY A 13 8.16 12.10 -10.36
N GLY A 14 7.86 12.52 -11.58
CA GLY A 14 7.31 13.86 -11.87
C GLY A 14 5.83 13.96 -11.54
N ILE A 15 5.04 14.47 -12.49
CA ILE A 15 3.57 14.58 -12.38
C ILE A 15 2.85 13.22 -12.26
N PHE A 16 3.52 12.12 -12.58
CA PHE A 16 2.93 10.77 -12.58
C PHE A 16 3.04 10.05 -11.23
N LYS A 17 3.26 10.79 -10.13
CA LYS A 17 3.26 10.23 -8.77
C LYS A 17 1.84 9.83 -8.35
N SER A 18 1.77 8.87 -7.43
CA SER A 18 0.50 8.48 -6.81
C SER A 18 0.01 9.58 -5.86
N HIS A 19 -1.27 9.91 -5.92
CA HIS A 19 -1.92 10.80 -4.96
C HIS A 19 -2.26 10.00 -3.70
N THR A 20 -1.42 10.11 -2.66
CA THR A 20 -1.54 9.27 -1.45
C THR A 20 -2.07 10.02 -0.21
N ARG A 21 -2.38 11.31 -0.33
CA ARG A 21 -2.74 12.19 0.81
C ARG A 21 -3.93 11.68 1.63
N LEU A 22 -4.92 11.08 0.99
CA LEU A 22 -6.15 10.62 1.65
C LEU A 22 -6.10 9.14 2.06
N ARG A 23 -5.01 8.44 1.73
CA ARG A 23 -4.89 7.02 2.06
C ARG A 23 -4.84 6.82 3.57
N LYS A 24 -5.60 5.85 4.08
CA LYS A 24 -5.66 5.52 5.51
C LYS A 24 -4.43 4.76 5.98
N GLY A 25 -3.81 4.00 5.08
CA GLY A 25 -2.59 3.26 5.34
C GLY A 25 -2.47 2.05 4.43
N ALA A 26 -1.30 1.44 4.38
CA ALA A 26 -1.16 0.17 3.68
C ALA A 26 -1.87 -0.94 4.47
N ALA A 27 -2.83 -1.62 3.84
CA ALA A 27 -3.43 -2.84 4.39
C ALA A 27 -2.36 -3.93 4.49
N LYS A 28 -2.20 -4.52 5.67
CA LYS A 28 -1.21 -5.56 5.95
C LYS A 28 -1.82 -6.67 6.80
N LEU A 29 -1.36 -7.88 6.56
CA LEU A 29 -1.52 -8.98 7.51
C LEU A 29 -0.64 -8.73 8.74
N ARG A 30 -0.90 -9.46 9.82
CA ARG A 30 -0.07 -9.39 11.02
C ARG A 30 1.34 -9.94 10.72
N SER A 31 2.27 -9.62 11.60
CA SER A 31 3.59 -10.24 11.59
C SER A 31 3.46 -11.72 11.98
N LEU A 32 4.07 -12.59 11.18
CA LEU A 32 4.07 -14.05 11.36
C LEU A 32 4.94 -14.49 12.55
N ASP A 33 4.43 -14.27 13.75
CA ASP A 33 5.05 -14.66 15.02
C ASP A 33 4.70 -16.10 15.41
N PHE A 34 5.28 -16.57 16.52
CA PHE A 34 5.11 -17.96 16.97
C PHE A 34 3.63 -18.36 17.12
N ALA A 35 2.81 -17.46 17.69
CA ALA A 35 1.40 -17.73 17.94
C ALA A 35 0.59 -17.94 16.64
N GLU A 36 0.91 -17.25 15.55
CA GLU A 36 0.29 -17.53 14.24
C GLU A 36 0.86 -18.76 13.54
N ARG A 37 2.11 -19.15 13.82
CA ARG A 37 2.76 -20.32 13.20
C ARG A 37 2.32 -21.65 13.81
N THR A 38 2.17 -21.69 15.13
CA THR A 38 1.94 -22.94 15.88
C THR A 38 0.57 -23.00 16.55
N GLY A 39 -0.20 -21.92 16.52
CA GLY A 39 -1.49 -21.82 17.17
C GLY A 39 -2.49 -21.01 16.34
N TYR A 40 -3.42 -20.36 17.03
CA TYR A 40 -4.39 -19.46 16.42
C TYR A 40 -4.55 -18.21 17.28
N ILE A 41 -4.91 -17.10 16.63
CA ILE A 41 -5.16 -15.82 17.28
C ILE A 41 -6.53 -15.32 16.85
N ARG A 42 -7.30 -14.74 17.78
CA ARG A 42 -8.60 -14.15 17.50
C ARG A 42 -8.56 -12.65 17.78
N GLY A 43 -8.89 -11.85 16.77
CA GLY A 43 -9.14 -10.41 16.89
C GLY A 43 -10.63 -10.09 16.70
N ILE A 44 -11.01 -8.88 17.08
CA ILE A 44 -12.36 -8.32 16.82
C ILE A 44 -12.19 -7.18 15.81
N VAL A 45 -13.10 -7.11 14.83
CA VAL A 45 -13.17 -5.99 13.89
C VAL A 45 -13.71 -4.78 14.64
N LYS A 46 -12.89 -3.72 14.76
CA LYS A 46 -13.31 -2.48 15.44
C LYS A 46 -14.24 -1.67 14.55
N GLU A 47 -13.81 -1.40 13.31
CA GLU A 47 -14.52 -0.56 12.35
C GLU A 47 -14.19 -1.02 10.92
N VAL A 48 -15.11 -0.79 9.99
CA VAL A 48 -14.91 -1.01 8.55
C VAL A 48 -14.98 0.35 7.87
N ILE A 49 -13.86 0.77 7.27
CA ILE A 49 -13.71 2.11 6.68
C ILE A 49 -13.32 2.03 5.20
N HIS A 50 -13.65 3.07 4.44
CA HIS A 50 -13.24 3.22 3.05
C HIS A 50 -11.87 3.91 2.92
N ASP A 51 -11.00 3.35 2.08
CA ASP A 51 -9.72 3.95 1.67
C ASP A 51 -9.83 4.51 0.23
N PRO A 52 -9.67 5.83 0.02
CA PRO A 52 -9.84 6.49 -1.29
C PRO A 52 -8.71 6.28 -2.32
#